data_AF-A0A5S9M8R2-F1
#
_entry.id   AF-A0A5S9M8R2-F1
#
_cell.length_a   1.000
_cell.length_b   1.000
_cell.length_c   1.000
_cell.angle_alpha   90.00
_cell.angle_beta   90.00
_cell.angle_gamma   90.00
#
_symmetry.space_group_name_H-M   'P 1'
#
loop_
_entity.id
_entity.type
_entity.pdbx_description
1 polymer ?
#
loop_
_entity_poly.entity_id
_entity_poly.type
_entity_poly.pdbx_seq_one_letter_code
_entity_poly.pdbx_strand_id
1 'polypeptide(L)'
;MNVIKERTIQLRDVQTAEQHAAFIGVASHLVSFDEKYQKVIQNLLGTVLIVRDLKGANELAKMLGHRYRIVTLDGDVVNPGGSMTGGGVKKKKNNSLLSRNREIETLTKQLVEMEEKTTILEKETKETKQLIGVNESQLNELRQRGETLREKQQDLKGKLYELQVAEKKNINAHLELYDQKKKSCSSVLLNSRIRTKSRSL
;
A
#
# COMPACT_ATOMS: atom_id res chain seq x y z
N MET A 1 9.01 61.12 -9.07
CA MET A 1 8.68 59.69 -8.94
C MET A 1 9.80 59.01 -8.14
N ASN A 2 9.49 58.34 -7.04
CA ASN A 2 10.51 57.70 -6.18
C ASN A 2 10.88 56.33 -6.79
N VAL A 3 11.97 56.28 -7.54
CA VAL A 3 12.52 55.03 -8.06
C VAL A 3 13.22 54.29 -6.90
N ILE A 4 12.83 53.04 -6.65
CA ILE A 4 13.44 52.18 -5.64
C ILE A 4 14.89 51.92 -6.05
N LYS A 5 15.85 52.37 -5.22
CA LYS A 5 17.28 52.17 -5.43
C LYS A 5 17.74 50.89 -4.74
N GLU A 6 18.52 50.10 -5.46
CA GLU A 6 19.20 48.93 -4.92
C GLU A 6 20.17 49.33 -3.79
N ARG A 7 20.33 48.45 -2.82
CA ARG A 7 21.30 48.60 -1.74
C ARG A 7 22.11 47.33 -1.66
N THR A 8 23.43 47.46 -1.67
CA THR A 8 24.35 46.32 -1.63
C THR A 8 25.43 46.55 -0.58
N ILE A 9 25.95 45.44 -0.06
CA ILE A 9 27.13 45.45 0.79
C ILE A 9 28.36 45.62 -0.09
N GLN A 10 29.34 46.39 0.40
CA GLN A 10 30.59 46.59 -0.33
C GLN A 10 31.37 45.27 -0.43
N LEU A 11 31.98 45.00 -1.58
CA LEU A 11 32.67 43.74 -1.85
C LEU A 11 33.72 43.38 -0.77
N ARG A 12 34.47 44.37 -0.29
CA ARG A 12 35.45 44.21 0.80
C ARG A 12 34.82 43.72 2.11
N ASP A 13 33.61 44.18 2.40
CA ASP A 13 32.91 43.87 3.64
C ASP A 13 32.29 42.47 3.54
N VAL A 14 31.84 42.06 2.34
CA VAL A 14 31.43 40.69 2.05
C VAL A 14 32.60 39.72 2.22
N GLN A 15 33.76 40.01 1.62
CA GLN A 15 34.96 39.18 1.74
C GLN A 15 35.42 39.05 3.21
N THR A 16 35.31 40.13 3.98
CA THR A 16 35.59 40.12 5.42
C THR A 16 34.59 39.24 6.17
N ALA A 17 33.32 39.31 5.81
CA ALA A 17 32.27 38.50 6.42
C ALA A 17 32.43 37.00 6.09
N GLU A 18 32.83 36.66 4.86
CA GLU A 18 33.09 35.29 4.40
C GLU A 18 34.19 34.57 5.19
N GLN A 19 35.12 35.31 5.80
CA GLN A 19 36.16 34.74 6.66
C GLN A 19 35.63 34.30 8.03
N HIS A 20 34.42 34.71 8.41
CA HIS A 20 33.84 34.41 9.70
C HIS A 20 33.02 33.11 9.67
N ALA A 21 33.32 32.15 10.55
CA ALA A 21 32.69 30.83 10.54
C ALA A 21 31.15 30.85 10.74
N ALA A 22 30.63 31.90 11.39
CA ALA A 22 29.19 32.05 11.60
C ALA A 22 28.44 32.69 10.41
N PHE A 23 29.14 33.20 9.39
CA PHE A 23 28.50 33.83 8.24
C PHE A 23 27.85 32.79 7.32
N ILE A 24 26.61 33.06 6.91
CA ILE A 24 25.85 32.19 6.00
C ILE A 24 25.71 32.83 4.62
N GLY A 25 25.44 34.14 4.57
CA GLY A 25 25.27 34.84 3.30
C GLY A 25 24.58 36.19 3.45
N VAL A 26 24.51 36.94 2.36
CA VAL A 26 23.66 38.13 2.25
C VAL A 26 22.22 37.68 2.02
N ALA A 27 21.26 38.23 2.75
CA ALA A 27 19.88 37.77 2.75
C ALA A 27 19.23 37.79 1.35
N SER A 28 19.58 38.77 0.51
CA SER A 28 19.10 38.85 -0.88
C SER A 28 19.55 37.68 -1.77
N HIS A 29 20.66 37.01 -1.45
CA HIS A 29 21.16 35.85 -2.19
C HIS A 29 20.58 34.52 -1.69
N LEU A 30 19.89 34.51 -0.54
CA LEU A 30 19.34 33.32 0.10
C LEU A 30 17.84 33.13 -0.18
N VAL A 31 17.25 33.99 -0.99
CA VAL A 31 15.82 33.98 -1.33
C VAL A 31 15.63 33.84 -2.84
N SER A 32 14.64 33.04 -3.23
CA SER A 32 14.22 32.91 -4.63
C SER A 32 13.09 33.89 -4.93
N PHE A 33 13.20 34.63 -6.03
CA PHE A 33 12.21 35.61 -6.48
C PHE A 33 12.30 35.79 -8.00
N ASP A 34 11.22 36.32 -8.60
CA ASP A 34 11.16 36.72 -10.00
C ASP A 34 12.06 37.96 -10.25
N GLU A 35 12.88 37.93 -11.31
CA GLU A 35 13.84 38.99 -11.67
C GLU A 35 13.21 40.39 -11.71
N LYS A 36 11.92 40.51 -12.06
CA LYS A 36 11.23 41.81 -12.06
C LYS A 36 11.20 42.50 -10.68
N TYR A 37 11.39 41.73 -9.60
CA TYR A 37 11.42 42.23 -8.22
C TYR A 37 12.84 42.45 -7.68
N GLN A 38 13.88 42.21 -8.48
CA GLN A 38 15.29 42.28 -8.04
C GLN A 38 15.61 43.60 -7.32
N LYS A 39 15.22 44.75 -7.89
CA LYS A 39 15.44 46.08 -7.29
C LYS A 39 14.84 46.21 -5.89
N VAL A 40 13.65 45.66 -5.70
CA VAL A 40 12.92 45.71 -4.43
C VAL A 40 13.60 44.80 -3.40
N ILE A 41 13.93 43.57 -3.79
CA ILE A 41 14.59 42.61 -2.92
C ILE A 41 15.97 43.09 -2.50
N GLN A 42 16.76 43.62 -3.43
CA GLN A 42 18.06 44.21 -3.13
C GLN A 42 17.95 45.40 -2.17
N ASN A 43 16.97 46.30 -2.36
CA ASN A 43 16.78 47.42 -1.42
C ASN A 43 16.40 46.93 -0.01
N LEU A 44 15.56 45.90 0.11
CA LEU A 44 15.09 45.40 1.41
C LEU A 44 16.11 44.51 2.13
N LEU A 45 16.83 43.66 1.40
CA LEU A 45 17.63 42.56 1.93
C LEU A 45 19.10 42.61 1.53
N GLY A 46 19.48 43.46 0.58
CA GLY A 46 20.85 43.51 0.04
C GLY A 46 21.89 44.09 0.98
N THR A 47 21.49 44.64 2.13
CA THR A 47 22.37 45.08 3.22
C THR A 47 22.15 44.32 4.54
N VAL A 48 21.53 43.15 4.45
CA VAL A 48 21.24 42.28 5.60
C VAL A 48 22.11 41.03 5.53
N LEU A 49 22.91 40.81 6.56
CA LEU A 49 23.78 39.63 6.68
C LEU A 49 23.08 38.57 7.53
N ILE A 50 23.08 37.33 7.07
CA ILE A 50 22.55 36.19 7.82
C ILE A 50 23.71 35.43 8.46
N VAL A 51 23.57 35.15 9.75
CA VAL A 51 24.56 34.43 10.55
C VAL A 51 23.91 33.31 11.35
N ARG A 52 24.72 32.35 11.81
CA ARG A 52 24.24 31.19 12.56
C ARG A 52 23.66 31.58 13.93
N ASP A 53 24.39 32.36 14.71
CA ASP A 53 24.07 32.63 16.12
C ASP A 53 24.41 34.08 16.53
N LEU A 54 23.95 34.47 17.73
CA LEU A 54 24.09 35.84 18.25
C LEU A 54 25.54 36.21 18.58
N LYS A 55 26.37 35.24 18.95
CA LYS A 55 27.79 35.48 19.23
C LYS A 55 28.49 35.89 17.93
N GLY A 56 28.30 35.11 16.87
CA GLY A 56 28.79 35.44 15.54
C GLY A 56 28.22 36.74 14.99
N ALA A 57 26.95 37.06 15.28
CA ALA A 57 26.37 38.34 14.91
C ALA A 57 27.13 39.53 15.51
N ASN A 58 27.47 39.44 16.80
CA ASN A 58 28.20 40.50 17.51
C ASN A 58 29.66 40.62 17.05
N GLU A 59 30.34 39.50 16.81
CA GLU A 59 31.71 39.46 16.30
C GLU A 59 31.78 40.11 14.92
N LEU A 60 30.90 39.69 14.00
CA LEU A 60 30.81 40.22 12.64
C LEU A 60 30.41 41.70 12.64
N ALA A 61 29.49 42.11 13.52
CA ALA A 61 29.09 43.51 13.64
C ALA A 61 30.28 44.40 14.01
N LYS A 62 31.14 43.96 14.94
CA LYS A 62 32.35 44.69 15.34
C LYS A 62 33.36 44.76 14.20
N MET A 63 33.63 43.64 13.52
CA MET A 63 34.56 43.58 12.38
C MET A 63 34.16 44.54 11.25
N LEU A 64 32.85 44.67 11.00
CA LEU A 64 32.30 45.53 9.96
C LEU A 64 31.96 46.96 10.45
N GLY A 65 32.41 47.33 11.65
CA GLY A 65 32.20 48.68 12.21
C GLY A 65 30.74 49.06 12.44
N HIS A 66 29.88 48.09 12.75
CA HIS A 66 28.45 48.24 13.00
C HIS A 66 27.69 48.96 11.88
N ARG A 67 28.06 48.72 10.62
CA ARG A 67 27.48 49.38 9.45
C ARG A 67 26.25 48.69 8.87
N TYR A 68 26.14 47.38 9.08
CA TYR A 68 25.13 46.54 8.45
C TYR A 68 24.17 45.94 9.47
N ARG A 69 22.98 45.56 9.01
CA ARG A 69 22.04 44.78 9.82
C ARG A 69 22.43 43.31 9.74
N ILE A 70 22.48 42.64 10.88
CA ILE A 70 22.84 41.23 10.97
C ILE A 70 21.70 40.49 11.69
N VAL A 71 21.28 39.36 11.13
CA VAL A 71 20.16 38.56 11.64
C VAL A 71 20.61 37.12 11.84
N THR A 72 20.30 36.54 13.00
CA THR A 72 20.60 35.14 13.32
C THR A 72 19.53 34.20 12.78
N LEU A 73 19.82 32.89 12.71
CA LEU A 73 18.82 31.88 12.35
C LEU A 73 17.65 31.82 13.35
N ASP A 74 17.91 32.16 14.61
CA ASP A 74 16.90 32.21 15.67
C ASP A 74 16.07 33.51 15.64
N GLY A 75 16.42 34.46 14.78
CA GLY A 75 15.68 35.70 14.56
C GLY A 75 16.11 36.88 15.42
N ASP A 76 17.24 36.79 16.14
CA ASP A 76 17.84 37.93 16.82
C ASP A 76 18.45 38.90 15.79
N VAL A 77 18.37 40.20 16.07
CA VAL A 77 18.82 41.24 15.14
C VAL A 77 19.83 42.16 15.81
N VAL A 78 20.98 42.35 15.15
CA VAL A 78 21.94 43.42 15.44
C VAL A 78 21.77 44.49 14.38
N ASN A 79 21.38 45.70 14.78
CA ASN A 79 21.19 46.82 13.86
C ASN A 79 22.49 47.62 13.66
N PRO A 80 22.57 48.40 12.57
CA PRO A 80 23.61 49.40 12.43
C PRO A 80 23.67 50.33 13.66
N GLY A 81 24.87 50.72 14.07
CA GLY A 81 25.11 51.45 15.31
C GLY A 81 25.11 50.59 16.59
N GLY A 82 25.03 49.26 16.46
CA GLY A 82 25.28 48.32 17.56
C GLY A 82 24.09 48.09 18.50
N SER A 83 22.92 48.67 18.22
CA SER A 83 21.71 48.35 18.98
C SER A 83 21.26 46.92 18.70
N MET A 84 20.98 46.18 19.77
CA MET A 84 20.56 44.78 19.69
C MET A 84 19.06 44.70 19.92
N THR A 85 18.37 43.98 19.04
CA THR A 85 16.98 43.57 19.22
C THR A 85 17.01 42.07 19.45
N GLY A 86 17.13 41.68 20.71
CA GLY A 86 17.22 40.29 21.16
C GLY A 86 17.10 40.24 22.68
N GLY A 87 16.14 39.45 23.18
CA GLY A 87 15.84 39.35 24.61
C GLY A 87 14.36 39.55 24.95
N GLY A 88 13.66 38.44 25.21
CA GLY A 88 12.63 38.38 26.25
C GLY A 88 11.32 39.16 26.07
N VAL A 89 10.82 39.43 24.86
CA VAL A 89 9.41 39.85 24.69
C VAL A 89 8.82 39.24 23.42
N LYS A 90 8.13 38.11 23.61
CA LYS A 90 7.18 37.49 22.67
C LYS A 90 7.87 36.91 21.42
N LYS A 91 8.01 35.58 21.26
CA LYS A 91 6.89 34.63 21.09
C LYS A 91 5.53 35.28 20.71
N LYS A 92 5.53 36.37 19.95
CA LYS A 92 4.39 36.80 19.14
C LYS A 92 4.43 35.77 18.02
N LYS A 93 3.82 34.59 18.16
CA LYS A 93 2.46 34.31 17.67
C LYS A 93 2.16 34.86 16.27
N ASN A 94 3.20 35.14 15.51
CA ASN A 94 3.11 35.39 14.09
C ASN A 94 3.85 34.21 13.48
N ASN A 95 3.09 33.17 13.18
CA ASN A 95 3.26 32.48 11.90
C ASN A 95 3.73 33.53 10.89
N SER A 96 5.04 33.58 10.62
CA SER A 96 5.56 34.43 9.56
C SER A 96 4.76 34.06 8.32
N LEU A 97 4.24 35.04 7.58
CA LEU A 97 3.49 34.75 6.35
C LEU A 97 4.30 33.79 5.44
N LEU A 98 5.63 33.89 5.51
CA LEU A 98 6.55 32.96 4.86
C LEU A 98 6.50 31.53 5.42
N SER A 99 6.45 31.34 6.74
CA SER A 99 6.35 30.00 7.33
C SER A 99 5.00 29.35 7.03
N ARG A 100 3.91 30.15 7.04
CA ARG A 100 2.57 29.67 6.67
C ARG A 100 2.47 29.31 5.20
N ASN A 101 3.10 30.08 4.31
CA ASN A 101 3.15 29.75 2.88
C ASN A 101 3.92 28.44 2.63
N ARG A 102 5.04 28.21 3.33
CA ARG A 102 5.77 26.93 3.26
C ARG A 102 4.95 25.76 3.79
N GLU A 103 4.22 25.97 4.88
CA GLU A 103 3.33 24.96 5.46
C GLU A 103 2.21 24.60 4.48
N ILE A 104 1.58 25.61 3.85
CA ILE A 104 0.57 25.39 2.80
C ILE A 104 1.17 24.61 1.63
N GLU A 105 2.35 25.00 1.13
CA GLU A 105 3.00 24.30 0.01
C GLU A 105 3.28 22.83 0.35
N THR A 106 3.77 22.57 1.56
CA THR A 106 4.05 21.22 2.06
C THR A 106 2.77 20.40 2.16
N LEU A 107 1.71 20.96 2.75
CA LEU A 107 0.42 20.31 2.89
C LEU A 107 -0.22 20.04 1.52
N THR A 108 -0.12 20.97 0.56
CA THR A 108 -0.63 20.74 -0.80
C THR A 108 0.09 19.61 -1.51
N LYS A 109 1.41 19.49 -1.36
CA LYS A 109 2.17 18.36 -1.93
C LYS A 109 1.74 17.04 -1.30
N GLN A 110 1.61 17.01 0.03
CA GLN A 110 1.15 15.83 0.75
C GLN A 110 -0.27 15.43 0.35
N LEU A 111 -1.16 16.41 0.13
CA LEU A 111 -2.53 16.15 -0.28
C LEU A 111 -2.60 15.49 -1.67
N VAL A 112 -1.84 16.00 -2.65
CA VAL A 112 -1.74 15.38 -3.98
C VAL A 112 -1.19 13.95 -3.89
N GLU A 113 -0.12 13.73 -3.13
CA GLU A 113 0.42 12.38 -2.95
C GLU A 113 -0.58 11.42 -2.28
N MET A 114 -1.37 11.91 -1.34
CA MET A 114 -2.41 11.12 -0.68
C MET A 114 -3.55 10.79 -1.63
N GLU A 115 -4.01 11.75 -2.44
CA GLU A 115 -5.04 11.53 -3.45
C GLU A 115 -4.61 10.49 -4.48
N GLU A 116 -3.37 10.57 -4.99
CA GLU A 116 -2.82 9.58 -5.91
C GLU A 116 -2.81 8.18 -5.28
N LYS A 117 -2.32 8.05 -4.04
CA LYS A 117 -2.33 6.76 -3.31
C LYS A 117 -3.75 6.23 -3.10
N THR A 118 -4.70 7.08 -2.77
CA THR A 118 -6.10 6.68 -2.60
C THR A 118 -6.67 6.14 -3.91
N THR A 119 -6.43 6.81 -5.04
CA THR A 119 -6.94 6.32 -6.34
C THR A 119 -6.35 4.96 -6.73
N ILE A 120 -5.08 4.71 -6.43
CA ILE A 120 -4.43 3.41 -6.66
C ILE A 120 -5.09 2.32 -5.80
N LEU A 121 -5.23 2.56 -4.50
CA LEU A 121 -5.83 1.61 -3.56
C LEU A 121 -7.30 1.32 -3.88
N GLU A 122 -8.06 2.32 -4.33
CA GLU A 122 -9.44 2.13 -4.78
C GLU A 122 -9.53 1.22 -6.00
N LYS A 123 -8.61 1.39 -6.96
CA LYS A 123 -8.52 0.54 -8.14
C LYS A 123 -8.18 -0.91 -7.77
N GLU A 124 -7.15 -1.11 -6.94
CA GLU A 124 -6.75 -2.45 -6.46
C GLU A 124 -7.87 -3.14 -5.68
N THR A 125 -8.58 -2.38 -4.84
CA THR A 125 -9.73 -2.89 -4.08
C THR A 125 -10.86 -3.34 -5.01
N LYS A 126 -11.13 -2.56 -6.06
CA LYS A 126 -12.16 -2.90 -7.05
C LYS A 126 -11.79 -4.17 -7.83
N GLU A 127 -10.54 -4.27 -8.29
CA GLU A 127 -10.03 -5.46 -9.01
C GLU A 127 -10.10 -6.71 -8.12
N THR A 128 -9.67 -6.59 -6.86
CA THR A 128 -9.72 -7.70 -5.89
C THR A 128 -11.15 -8.15 -5.63
N LYS A 129 -12.11 -7.22 -5.47
CA LYS A 129 -13.53 -7.56 -5.32
C LYS A 129 -14.09 -8.28 -6.54
N GLN A 130 -13.69 -7.90 -7.74
CA GLN A 130 -14.09 -8.59 -8.97
C GLN A 130 -13.54 -10.01 -9.01
N LEU A 131 -12.27 -10.21 -8.68
CA LEU A 131 -11.65 -11.54 -8.59
C LEU A 131 -12.34 -12.44 -7.56
N ILE A 132 -12.69 -11.90 -6.40
CA ILE A 132 -13.46 -12.63 -5.38
C ILE A 132 -14.79 -13.10 -5.96
N GLY A 133 -15.56 -12.22 -6.61
CA GLY A 133 -16.85 -12.59 -7.21
C GLY A 133 -16.72 -13.67 -8.29
N VAL A 134 -15.68 -13.61 -9.13
CA VAL A 134 -15.41 -14.66 -10.12
C VAL A 134 -15.10 -16.00 -9.45
N ASN A 135 -14.22 -15.99 -8.44
CA ASN A 135 -13.84 -17.20 -7.72
C ASN A 135 -15.01 -17.82 -6.95
N GLU A 136 -15.88 -17.00 -6.35
CA GLU A 136 -17.11 -17.47 -5.69
C GLU A 136 -18.06 -18.16 -6.68
N SER A 137 -18.23 -17.58 -7.88
CA SER A 137 -19.02 -18.20 -8.95
C SER A 137 -18.43 -19.56 -9.37
N GLN A 138 -17.12 -19.62 -9.59
CA GLN A 138 -16.43 -20.87 -9.95
C GLN A 138 -16.52 -21.93 -8.85
N LEU A 139 -16.41 -21.53 -7.59
CA LEU A 139 -16.55 -22.41 -6.45
C LEU A 139 -17.96 -23.01 -6.38
N ASN A 140 -18.99 -22.20 -6.60
CA ASN A 140 -20.37 -22.67 -6.63
C ASN A 140 -20.64 -23.64 -7.79
N GLU A 141 -20.10 -23.35 -8.97
CA GLU A 141 -20.21 -24.25 -10.13
C GLU A 141 -19.52 -25.60 -9.88
N LEU A 142 -18.32 -25.58 -9.28
CA LEU A 142 -17.60 -26.80 -8.91
C LEU A 142 -18.33 -27.60 -7.83
N ARG A 143 -18.97 -26.94 -6.86
CA ARG A 143 -19.81 -27.60 -5.84
C ARG A 143 -21.01 -28.31 -6.47
N GLN A 144 -21.76 -27.63 -7.33
CA GLN A 144 -22.90 -28.24 -8.04
C GLN A 144 -22.46 -29.43 -8.91
N ARG A 145 -21.33 -29.30 -9.63
CA ARG A 145 -20.74 -30.42 -10.37
C ARG A 145 -20.37 -31.59 -9.45
N GLY A 146 -19.81 -31.30 -8.27
CA GLY A 146 -19.48 -32.31 -7.27
C GLY A 146 -20.71 -33.06 -6.75
N GLU A 147 -21.80 -32.34 -6.46
CA GLU A 147 -23.07 -32.92 -6.01
C GLU A 147 -23.69 -33.83 -7.08
N THR A 148 -23.81 -33.35 -8.32
CA THR A 148 -24.35 -34.14 -9.43
C THR A 148 -23.52 -35.40 -9.73
N LEU A 149 -22.19 -35.33 -9.59
CA LEU A 149 -21.33 -36.53 -9.72
C LEU A 149 -21.53 -37.53 -8.58
N ARG A 150 -21.74 -37.05 -7.34
CA ARG A 150 -22.04 -37.91 -6.19
C ARG A 150 -23.38 -38.63 -6.35
N GLU A 151 -24.41 -37.93 -6.81
CA GLU A 151 -25.72 -38.52 -7.12
C GLU A 151 -25.59 -39.62 -8.18
N LYS A 152 -24.92 -39.33 -9.30
CA LYS A 152 -24.65 -40.33 -10.35
C LYS A 152 -23.89 -41.54 -9.83
N GLN A 153 -22.90 -41.33 -8.95
CA GLN A 153 -22.15 -42.41 -8.33
C GLN A 153 -23.05 -43.29 -7.46
N GLN A 154 -23.96 -42.69 -6.69
CA GLN A 154 -24.90 -43.42 -5.85
C GLN A 154 -25.90 -44.22 -6.68
N ASP A 155 -26.43 -43.65 -7.76
CA ASP A 155 -27.31 -44.34 -8.70
C ASP A 155 -26.63 -45.55 -9.36
N LEU A 156 -25.39 -45.38 -9.83
CA LEU A 156 -24.62 -46.47 -10.43
C LEU A 156 -24.32 -47.58 -9.42
N LYS A 157 -24.00 -47.24 -8.17
CA LYS A 157 -23.83 -48.22 -7.09
C LYS A 157 -25.13 -48.98 -6.81
N GLY A 158 -26.27 -48.29 -6.79
CA GLY A 158 -27.60 -48.91 -6.62
C GLY A 158 -27.90 -49.91 -7.73
N LYS A 159 -27.75 -49.49 -8.99
CA LYS A 159 -27.93 -50.37 -10.17
C LYS A 159 -27.01 -51.58 -10.14
N LEU A 160 -25.75 -51.39 -9.76
CA LEU A 160 -24.79 -52.48 -9.65
C LEU A 160 -25.21 -53.49 -8.58
N TYR A 161 -25.70 -53.02 -7.43
CA TYR A 161 -26.21 -53.88 -6.38
C TYR A 161 -27.44 -54.67 -6.83
N GLU A 162 -28.40 -54.03 -7.51
CA GLU A 162 -29.59 -54.68 -8.07
C GLU A 162 -29.22 -55.79 -9.05
N LEU A 163 -28.29 -55.53 -9.97
CA LEU A 163 -27.78 -56.52 -10.93
C LEU A 163 -27.11 -57.70 -10.23
N GLN A 164 -26.28 -57.46 -9.23
CA GLN A 164 -25.65 -58.53 -8.44
C GLN A 164 -26.68 -59.41 -7.71
N VAL A 165 -27.73 -58.80 -7.15
CA VAL A 165 -28.81 -59.55 -6.50
C VAL A 165 -29.60 -60.37 -7.51
N ALA A 166 -29.91 -59.81 -8.69
CA ALA A 166 -30.60 -60.52 -9.76
C ALA A 166 -29.78 -61.72 -10.28
N GLU A 167 -28.48 -61.53 -10.49
CA GLU A 167 -27.56 -62.59 -10.93
C GLU A 167 -27.50 -63.73 -9.90
N LYS A 168 -27.32 -63.42 -8.60
CA LYS A 168 -27.34 -64.42 -7.53
C LYS A 168 -28.66 -65.20 -7.47
N LYS A 169 -29.81 -64.52 -7.63
CA LYS A 169 -31.12 -65.17 -7.67
C LYS A 169 -31.23 -66.13 -8.86
N ASN A 170 -30.77 -65.70 -10.03
CA ASN A 170 -30.79 -66.53 -11.23
C ASN A 170 -29.92 -67.79 -11.08
N ILE A 171 -28.70 -67.64 -10.56
CA ILE A 171 -27.79 -68.76 -10.27
C ILE A 171 -28.44 -69.72 -9.28
N ASN A 172 -29.03 -69.22 -8.19
CA ASN A 172 -29.69 -70.06 -7.18
C ASN A 172 -30.87 -70.84 -7.78
N ALA A 173 -31.70 -70.20 -8.61
CA ALA A 173 -32.80 -70.88 -9.31
C ALA A 173 -32.29 -71.98 -10.25
N HIS A 174 -31.18 -71.73 -10.97
CA HIS A 174 -30.54 -72.74 -11.81
C HIS A 174 -30.01 -73.94 -11.00
N LEU A 175 -29.42 -73.69 -9.83
CA LEU A 175 -28.95 -74.74 -8.92
C LEU A 175 -30.10 -75.59 -8.38
N GLU A 176 -31.21 -74.96 -7.96
CA GLU A 176 -32.41 -75.67 -7.48
C GLU A 176 -33.00 -76.59 -8.55
N LEU A 177 -33.10 -76.12 -9.80
CA LEU A 177 -33.56 -76.94 -10.93
C LEU A 177 -32.64 -78.14 -11.19
N TYR A 178 -31.33 -77.94 -11.08
CA TYR A 178 -30.36 -79.02 -11.25
C TYR A 178 -30.50 -80.07 -10.14
N ASP A 179 -30.65 -79.65 -8.88
CA ASP A 179 -30.86 -80.54 -7.74
C ASP A 179 -32.17 -81.34 -7.87
N GLN A 180 -33.26 -80.71 -8.33
CA GLN A 180 -34.51 -81.39 -8.62
C GLN A 180 -34.35 -82.46 -9.71
N LYS A 181 -33.70 -82.13 -10.82
CA LYS A 181 -33.42 -83.09 -11.90
C LYS A 181 -32.55 -84.26 -11.42
N LYS A 182 -31.52 -83.98 -10.59
CA LYS A 182 -30.66 -85.02 -10.02
C LYS A 182 -31.44 -85.96 -9.10
N LYS A 183 -32.32 -85.43 -8.22
CA LYS A 183 -33.20 -86.23 -7.38
C LYS A 183 -34.15 -87.11 -8.21
N SER A 184 -34.74 -86.54 -9.26
CA SER A 184 -35.62 -87.27 -10.19
C SER A 184 -34.88 -88.39 -10.93
N CYS A 185 -33.67 -88.13 -11.43
CA CYS A 185 -32.85 -89.15 -12.09
C CYS A 185 -32.47 -90.29 -11.12
N SER A 186 -32.07 -89.94 -9.88
CA SER A 186 -31.75 -90.91 -8.83
C SER A 186 -32.94 -91.80 -8.49
N SER A 187 -34.14 -91.24 -8.36
CA SER A 187 -35.35 -92.02 -8.07
C SER A 187 -35.75 -92.95 -9.22
N VAL A 188 -35.59 -92.51 -10.48
CA VAL A 188 -35.81 -93.36 -11.66
C VAL A 188 -34.82 -94.52 -11.70
N LEU A 189 -33.53 -94.27 -11.43
CA LEU A 189 -32.49 -95.31 -11.36
C LEU A 189 -32.75 -96.31 -10.22
N LEU A 190 -33.22 -95.86 -9.07
CA LEU A 190 -33.58 -96.73 -7.96
C LEU A 190 -34.78 -97.64 -8.35
N ASN A 191 -35.81 -97.06 -8.95
CA ASN A 191 -37.00 -97.78 -9.39
C ASN A 191 -36.72 -98.80 -10.51
N SER A 192 -35.84 -98.47 -11.46
CA SER A 192 -35.45 -99.41 -12.52
C SER A 192 -34.65 -100.58 -11.96
N ARG A 193 -33.76 -100.35 -10.99
CA ARG A 193 -32.96 -101.39 -10.32
C ARG A 193 -33.80 -102.36 -9.49
N ILE A 194 -34.87 -101.86 -8.86
CA ILE A 194 -35.86 -102.71 -8.15
C ILE A 194 -36.62 -103.58 -9.16
N ARG A 195 -37.09 -103.00 -10.28
CA ARG A 195 -37.81 -103.73 -11.33
C ARG A 195 -36.98 -104.83 -12.01
N THR A 196 -35.67 -104.63 -12.19
CA THR A 196 -34.79 -105.67 -12.74
C THR A 196 -34.56 -106.82 -11.76
N LYS A 197 -34.50 -106.55 -10.45
CA LYS A 197 -34.32 -107.58 -9.41
C LYS A 197 -35.56 -108.45 -9.18
N SER A 198 -36.77 -107.90 -9.41
CA SER A 198 -38.03 -108.63 -9.27
C SER A 198 -38.39 -109.49 -10.49
N ARG A 199 -37.62 -109.40 -11.59
CA ARG A 199 -37.78 -110.21 -12.82
C ARG A 199 -36.78 -111.37 -12.91
N SER A 200 -35.84 -111.47 -11.97
CA SER A 200 -34.80 -112.51 -11.92
C SER A 200 -34.99 -113.52 -10.78
N LEU A 201 -36.22 -113.64 -10.27
CA LEU A 201 -36.74 -114.66 -9.36
C LEU A 201 -37.92 -115.33 -10.05
#